data_AF-A0A7W5ELF2-F1
#
_entry.id   AF-A0A7W5ELF2-F1
#
_cell.length_a   1.000
_cell.length_b   1.000
_cell.length_c   1.000
_cell.angle_alpha   90.00
_cell.angle_beta   90.00
_cell.angle_gamma   90.00
#
_symmetry.space_group_name_H-M   'P 1'
#
loop_
_entity.id
_entity.type
_entity.pdbx_description
1 polymer ?
#
loop_
_entity_poly.entity_id
_entity_poly.type
_entity_poly.pdbx_seq_one_letter_code
_entity_poly.pdbx_strand_id
1 'polypeptide(L)'
;MKAAGLLLLACVGVVGPAWAATAEVQTSPGVSYPFHLTSLKEARFRNTIHQKYDFSCGSAAVATLLTFQYGEPTNEQTAFDAMYAAGDRDKIRREGFSLLDIKRFLATRGFEADGFDLPLDKLREQGLPAIVLINERGYHHFVVVKGMQYGRVLVGDPATGTHSMSRERFEAMWKSHLVFVIHNERDKAIFNSPRDWQAAPSAPLAEGIQRNGLAPIVMPKRGPGDI
;
A
#
# COMPACT_ATOMS: atom_id res chain seq x y z
N MET A 1 -44.11 -38.93 39.70
CA MET A 1 -43.63 -39.48 38.41
C MET A 1 -43.68 -38.39 37.35
N LYS A 2 -42.53 -38.12 36.70
CA LYS A 2 -42.33 -37.34 35.44
C LYS A 2 -42.55 -35.82 35.55
N ALA A 3 -41.74 -34.92 34.98
CA ALA A 3 -40.49 -35.03 34.22
C ALA A 3 -39.74 -33.68 34.32
N ALA A 4 -38.41 -33.74 34.43
CA ALA A 4 -37.50 -32.62 34.28
C ALA A 4 -37.37 -32.24 32.79
N GLY A 5 -37.51 -30.96 32.47
CA GLY A 5 -37.25 -30.40 31.14
C GLY A 5 -36.18 -29.33 31.24
N LEU A 6 -34.93 -29.73 30.98
CA LEU A 6 -33.75 -28.87 30.94
C LEU A 6 -33.69 -28.17 29.58
N LEU A 7 -33.96 -26.86 29.53
CA LEU A 7 -33.79 -26.06 28.32
C LEU A 7 -32.39 -25.43 28.35
N LEU A 8 -31.44 -26.06 27.65
CA LEU A 8 -30.10 -25.52 27.42
C LEU A 8 -30.19 -24.46 26.30
N LEU A 9 -30.05 -23.19 26.67
CA LEU A 9 -29.93 -22.08 25.74
C LEU A 9 -28.51 -22.07 25.15
N ALA A 10 -28.38 -22.44 23.88
CA ALA A 10 -27.13 -22.36 23.14
C ALA A 10 -26.83 -20.90 22.75
N CYS A 11 -25.96 -20.22 23.49
CA CYS A 11 -25.39 -18.95 23.08
C CYS A 11 -24.36 -19.17 21.95
N VAL A 12 -24.83 -19.17 20.71
CA VAL A 12 -23.96 -19.02 19.53
C VAL A 12 -23.46 -17.58 19.53
N GLY A 13 -22.23 -17.38 20.00
CA GLY A 13 -21.54 -16.09 19.94
C GLY A 13 -21.35 -15.69 18.48
N VAL A 14 -22.11 -14.68 18.04
CA VAL A 14 -21.89 -14.01 16.77
C VAL A 14 -20.55 -13.28 16.87
N VAL A 15 -19.52 -13.81 16.24
CA VAL A 15 -18.25 -13.10 16.04
C VAL A 15 -18.52 -12.00 15.01
N GLY A 16 -18.87 -10.81 15.49
CA GLY A 16 -18.98 -9.62 14.66
C GLY A 16 -17.61 -9.24 14.06
N PRO A 17 -17.57 -8.54 12.92
CA PRO A 17 -16.32 -8.07 12.34
C PRO A 17 -15.62 -7.14 13.34
N ALA A 18 -14.33 -7.40 13.60
CA ALA A 18 -13.51 -6.57 14.45
C ALA A 18 -13.31 -5.18 13.80
N TRP A 19 -14.13 -4.21 14.20
CA TRP A 19 -13.86 -2.81 13.90
C TRP A 19 -12.63 -2.35 14.67
N ALA A 20 -11.83 -1.51 14.03
CA ALA A 20 -10.66 -0.85 14.58
C ALA A 20 -11.00 -0.28 15.97
N ALA A 21 -10.54 -0.95 17.01
CA ALA A 21 -10.86 -0.59 18.38
C ALA A 21 -10.09 0.69 18.75
N THR A 22 -10.80 1.72 19.18
CA THR A 22 -10.20 2.79 19.97
C THR A 22 -9.74 2.19 21.29
N ALA A 23 -8.43 2.15 21.53
CA ALA A 23 -7.87 1.72 22.79
C ALA A 23 -7.62 2.93 23.66
N GLU A 24 -8.14 2.91 24.88
CA GLU A 24 -7.84 3.93 25.87
C GLU A 24 -6.56 3.55 26.62
N VAL A 25 -5.54 4.39 26.52
CA VAL A 25 -4.30 4.22 27.29
C VAL A 25 -4.35 5.23 28.43
N GLN A 26 -4.38 4.70 29.66
CA GLN A 26 -4.21 5.52 30.85
C GLN A 26 -2.74 5.88 31.03
N THR A 27 -2.42 7.16 30.90
CA THR A 27 -1.06 7.67 31.12
C THR A 27 -0.86 8.14 32.56
N SER A 28 -1.95 8.51 33.25
CA SER A 28 -2.00 8.91 34.66
C SER A 28 -3.39 8.62 35.25
N PRO A 29 -3.53 8.52 36.59
CA PRO A 29 -4.85 8.37 37.23
C PRO A 29 -5.80 9.49 36.77
N GLY A 30 -6.92 9.12 36.15
CA GLY A 30 -7.94 10.06 35.64
C GLY A 30 -7.65 10.68 34.27
N VAL A 31 -6.51 10.39 33.63
CA VAL A 31 -6.18 10.86 32.27
C VAL A 31 -6.13 9.67 31.33
N SER A 32 -7.14 9.58 30.46
CA SER A 32 -7.23 8.57 29.41
C SER A 32 -7.05 9.24 28.04
N TYR A 33 -6.14 8.71 27.23
CA TYR A 33 -5.96 9.14 25.84
C TYR A 33 -6.53 8.07 24.90
N PRO A 34 -7.48 8.43 24.02
CA PRO A 34 -7.98 7.51 23.01
C PRO A 34 -6.92 7.37 21.89
N PHE A 35 -6.48 6.13 21.65
CA PHE A 35 -5.61 5.77 20.54
C PHE A 35 -6.41 5.00 19.49
N HIS A 36 -6.30 5.44 18.22
CA HIS A 36 -6.84 4.69 17.09
C HIS A 36 -5.87 3.57 16.72
N LEU A 37 -6.29 2.32 16.91
CA LEU A 37 -5.52 1.16 16.46
C LEU A 37 -5.81 0.89 14.99
N THR A 38 -4.78 0.84 14.15
CA THR A 38 -4.88 0.40 12.76
C THR A 38 -4.25 -0.98 12.62
N SER A 39 -4.94 -1.92 11.98
CA SER A 39 -4.35 -3.23 11.68
C SER A 39 -3.24 -3.12 10.62
N LEU A 40 -2.27 -4.05 10.61
CA LEU A 40 -1.25 -4.08 9.55
C LEU A 40 -1.86 -4.22 8.15
N LYS A 41 -2.98 -4.95 8.01
CA LYS A 41 -3.71 -5.09 6.75
C LYS A 41 -4.27 -3.73 6.31
N GLU A 42 -4.95 -3.03 7.21
CA GLU A 42 -5.53 -1.72 6.93
C GLU A 42 -4.45 -0.66 6.63
N ALA A 43 -3.31 -0.71 7.32
CA ALA A 43 -2.18 0.17 7.05
C ALA A 43 -1.64 0.00 5.62
N ARG A 44 -1.56 -1.24 5.11
CA ARG A 44 -1.11 -1.52 3.73
C ARG A 44 -2.06 -0.94 2.67
N PHE A 45 -3.36 -1.03 2.89
CA PHE A 45 -4.39 -0.55 1.96
C PHE A 45 -4.84 0.91 2.21
N ARG A 46 -4.25 1.61 3.18
CA ARG A 46 -4.60 3.00 3.49
C ARG A 46 -4.46 3.93 2.29
N ASN A 47 -3.38 3.79 1.54
CA ASN A 47 -3.09 4.62 0.36
C ASN A 47 -3.13 3.80 -0.94
N THR A 48 -3.73 2.61 -0.96
CA THR A 48 -3.80 1.76 -2.16
C THR A 48 -5.17 1.12 -2.23
N ILE A 49 -5.83 1.23 -3.37
CA ILE A 49 -7.14 0.62 -3.59
C ILE A 49 -6.94 -0.88 -3.81
N HIS A 50 -7.54 -1.68 -2.95
CA HIS A 50 -7.54 -3.13 -3.07
C HIS A 50 -8.41 -3.55 -4.25
N GLN A 51 -7.86 -4.36 -5.14
CA GLN A 51 -8.61 -4.89 -6.29
C GLN A 51 -9.68 -5.89 -5.83
N LYS A 52 -10.79 -5.94 -6.56
CA LYS A 52 -11.86 -6.91 -6.31
C LYS A 52 -11.72 -8.19 -7.13
N TYR A 53 -11.09 -8.13 -8.30
CA TYR A 53 -10.93 -9.26 -9.22
C TYR A 53 -9.48 -9.38 -9.70
N ASP A 54 -9.05 -10.58 -10.09
CA ASP A 54 -7.66 -10.81 -10.51
C ASP A 54 -7.28 -10.02 -11.77
N PHE A 55 -8.23 -9.85 -12.69
CA PHE A 55 -8.07 -9.11 -13.94
C PHE A 55 -8.32 -7.59 -13.81
N SER A 56 -8.75 -7.09 -12.64
CA SER A 56 -9.05 -5.67 -12.41
C SER A 56 -7.86 -4.87 -11.85
N CYS A 57 -6.66 -5.48 -11.84
CA CYS A 57 -5.43 -4.84 -11.40
C CYS A 57 -5.15 -3.49 -12.07
N GLY A 58 -5.36 -3.39 -13.39
CA GLY A 58 -5.18 -2.14 -14.13
C GLY A 58 -6.11 -1.02 -13.66
N SER A 59 -7.39 -1.33 -13.43
CA SER A 59 -8.38 -0.37 -12.90
C SER A 59 -8.06 0.07 -11.48
N ALA A 60 -7.62 -0.85 -10.63
CA ALA A 60 -7.26 -0.54 -9.26
C ALA A 60 -5.95 0.25 -9.17
N ALA A 61 -4.98 -0.04 -10.05
CA ALA A 61 -3.73 0.71 -10.16
C ALA A 61 -3.97 2.16 -10.62
N VAL A 62 -4.76 2.38 -11.67
CA VAL A 62 -5.08 3.74 -12.13
C VAL A 62 -5.92 4.51 -11.11
N ALA A 63 -6.88 3.85 -10.46
CA ALA A 63 -7.68 4.46 -9.40
C ALA A 63 -6.80 4.85 -8.19
N THR A 64 -5.84 4.01 -7.82
CA THR A 64 -4.84 4.29 -6.78
C THR A 64 -3.97 5.48 -7.17
N LEU A 65 -3.45 5.49 -8.40
CA LEU A 65 -2.60 6.57 -8.91
C LEU A 65 -3.34 7.91 -8.84
N LEU A 66 -4.55 7.99 -9.39
CA LEU A 66 -5.34 9.22 -9.43
C LEU A 66 -5.72 9.70 -8.03
N THR A 67 -6.24 8.80 -7.19
CA THR A 67 -6.75 9.17 -5.86
C THR A 67 -5.66 9.66 -4.92
N PHE A 68 -4.55 8.93 -4.84
CA PHE A 68 -3.53 9.19 -3.82
C PHE A 68 -2.39 10.05 -4.32
N GLN A 69 -2.01 9.92 -5.60
CA GLN A 69 -0.86 10.65 -6.13
C GLN A 69 -1.22 11.91 -6.92
N TYR A 70 -2.44 12.02 -7.44
CA TYR A 70 -2.91 13.22 -8.17
C TYR A 70 -4.07 13.93 -7.47
N GLY A 71 -4.57 13.40 -6.35
CA GLY A 71 -5.64 14.00 -5.55
C GLY A 71 -7.02 13.96 -6.20
N GLU A 72 -7.25 13.09 -7.18
CA GLU A 72 -8.51 12.92 -7.92
C GLU A 72 -9.25 11.67 -7.46
N PRO A 73 -10.26 11.78 -6.57
CA PRO A 73 -10.92 10.63 -5.98
C PRO A 73 -11.55 9.74 -7.05
N THR A 74 -11.02 8.52 -7.17
CA THR A 74 -11.42 7.55 -8.19
C THR A 74 -11.53 6.18 -7.55
N ASN A 75 -12.66 5.52 -7.71
CA ASN A 75 -12.85 4.16 -7.24
C ASN A 75 -12.44 3.15 -8.33
N GLU A 76 -12.20 1.90 -7.94
CA GLU A 76 -11.90 0.82 -8.89
C GLU A 76 -13.05 0.59 -9.86
N GLN A 77 -14.30 0.55 -9.38
CA GLN A 77 -15.47 0.19 -10.18
C GLN A 77 -15.73 1.16 -11.33
N THR A 78 -15.63 2.47 -11.10
CA THR A 78 -15.81 3.50 -12.14
C THR A 78 -14.68 3.44 -13.16
N ALA A 79 -13.43 3.22 -12.73
CA ALA A 79 -12.32 3.03 -13.66
C ALA A 79 -12.50 1.75 -14.48
N PHE A 80 -12.92 0.66 -13.83
CA PHE A 80 -13.22 -0.62 -14.45
C PHE A 80 -14.31 -0.49 -15.52
N ASP A 81 -15.47 0.06 -15.18
CA ASP A 81 -16.62 0.15 -16.08
C ASP A 81 -16.31 1.04 -17.30
N ALA A 82 -15.61 2.15 -17.09
CA ALA A 82 -15.21 3.05 -18.16
C ALA A 82 -14.21 2.39 -19.12
N MET A 83 -13.16 1.74 -18.59
CA MET A 83 -12.19 1.02 -19.42
C MET A 83 -12.80 -0.19 -20.10
N TYR A 84 -13.69 -0.92 -19.43
CA TYR A 84 -14.36 -2.11 -19.98
C TYR A 84 -15.36 -1.74 -21.08
N ALA A 85 -16.00 -0.57 -20.99
CA ALA A 85 -16.87 -0.06 -22.03
C ALA A 85 -16.10 0.41 -23.28
N ALA A 86 -14.94 1.03 -23.10
CA ALA A 86 -14.12 1.58 -24.19
C ALA A 86 -13.10 0.60 -24.79
N GLY A 87 -12.77 -0.48 -24.06
CA GLY A 87 -11.78 -1.48 -24.44
C GLY A 87 -12.37 -2.71 -25.12
N ASP A 88 -11.47 -3.63 -25.51
CA ASP A 88 -11.86 -4.93 -26.08
C ASP A 88 -12.25 -5.90 -24.95
N ARG A 89 -13.56 -6.15 -24.82
CA ARG A 89 -14.12 -7.00 -23.75
C ARG A 89 -13.59 -8.43 -23.78
N ASP A 90 -13.40 -9.00 -24.97
CA ASP A 90 -12.94 -10.39 -25.12
C ASP A 90 -11.47 -10.53 -24.77
N LYS A 91 -10.68 -9.49 -25.05
CA LYS A 91 -9.29 -9.40 -24.60
C LYS A 91 -9.20 -9.17 -23.10
N ILE A 92 -9.94 -8.18 -22.56
CA ILE A 92 -9.90 -7.83 -21.13
C ILE A 92 -10.30 -9.01 -20.25
N ARG A 93 -11.30 -9.80 -20.67
CA ARG A 93 -11.72 -11.00 -19.92
C ARG A 93 -10.65 -12.09 -19.86
N ARG A 94 -9.76 -12.17 -20.86
CA ARG A 94 -8.72 -13.21 -20.95
C ARG A 94 -7.39 -12.76 -20.36
N GLU A 95 -7.02 -11.51 -20.60
CA GLU A 95 -5.67 -10.99 -20.33
C GLU A 95 -5.66 -9.85 -19.29
N GLY A 96 -6.83 -9.30 -18.95
CA GLY A 96 -6.94 -8.07 -18.14
C GLY A 96 -6.78 -6.80 -18.96
N PHE A 97 -6.72 -5.65 -18.27
CA PHE A 97 -6.56 -4.35 -18.92
C PHE A 97 -5.15 -4.15 -19.46
N SER A 98 -5.04 -3.47 -20.60
CA SER A 98 -3.75 -3.05 -21.15
C SER A 98 -3.40 -1.61 -20.77
N LEU A 99 -2.13 -1.22 -20.95
CA LEU A 99 -1.71 0.18 -20.81
C LEU A 99 -2.43 1.12 -21.79
N LEU A 100 -2.85 0.60 -22.95
CA LEU A 100 -3.64 1.38 -23.91
C LEU A 100 -5.04 1.69 -23.37
N ASP A 101 -5.66 0.75 -22.66
CA ASP A 101 -6.97 0.96 -22.02
C ASP A 101 -6.86 2.00 -20.90
N ILE A 102 -5.78 1.91 -20.10
CA ILE A 102 -5.46 2.90 -19.06
C ILE A 102 -5.24 4.29 -19.69
N LYS A 103 -4.45 4.38 -20.77
CA LYS A 103 -4.19 5.62 -21.50
C LYS A 103 -5.50 6.26 -22.01
N ARG A 104 -6.38 5.47 -22.61
CA ARG A 104 -7.68 5.95 -23.10
C ARG A 104 -8.54 6.51 -21.96
N PHE A 105 -8.61 5.81 -20.83
CA PHE A 105 -9.35 6.27 -19.66
C PHE A 105 -8.78 7.56 -19.05
N LEU A 106 -7.45 7.66 -18.96
CA LEU A 106 -6.79 8.89 -18.50
C LEU A 106 -7.08 10.07 -19.45
N ALA A 107 -7.06 9.82 -20.76
CA ALA A 107 -7.39 10.86 -21.75
C ALA A 107 -8.83 11.38 -21.62
N THR A 108 -9.81 10.54 -21.27
CA THR A 108 -11.19 11.01 -21.03
C THR A 108 -11.31 11.92 -19.81
N ARG A 109 -10.30 11.94 -18.94
CA ARG A 109 -10.21 12.78 -17.74
C ARG A 109 -9.23 13.95 -17.91
N GLY A 110 -8.71 14.16 -19.12
CA GLY A 110 -7.76 15.25 -19.41
C GLY A 110 -6.32 14.97 -18.98
N PHE A 111 -5.99 13.72 -18.61
CA PHE A 111 -4.61 13.32 -18.31
C PHE A 111 -3.91 12.81 -19.56
N GLU A 112 -2.71 13.33 -19.82
CA GLU A 112 -1.83 12.84 -20.88
C GLU A 112 -0.80 11.90 -20.26
N ALA A 113 -0.87 10.64 -20.67
CA ALA A 113 -0.06 9.57 -20.11
C ALA A 113 0.57 8.72 -21.22
N ASP A 114 1.84 8.41 -21.04
CA ASP A 114 2.64 7.66 -22.01
C ASP A 114 3.54 6.63 -21.34
N GLY A 115 3.81 5.57 -22.09
CA GLY A 115 4.76 4.53 -21.74
C GLY A 115 6.14 4.87 -22.27
N PHE A 116 7.13 4.93 -21.39
CA PHE A 116 8.53 5.18 -21.73
C PHE A 116 9.39 3.99 -21.31
N ASP A 117 10.41 3.68 -22.12
CA ASP A 117 11.48 2.77 -21.73
C ASP A 117 12.60 3.61 -21.10
N LEU A 118 12.59 3.68 -19.77
CA LEU A 118 13.50 4.54 -18.99
C LEU A 118 13.93 3.82 -17.71
N PRO A 119 15.17 4.04 -17.24
CA PRO A 119 15.60 3.49 -15.96
C PRO A 119 14.85 4.12 -14.79
N LEU A 120 14.68 3.37 -13.68
CA LEU A 120 13.96 3.85 -12.49
C LEU A 120 14.53 5.15 -11.89
N ASP A 121 15.82 5.39 -12.06
CA ASP A 121 16.46 6.62 -11.59
C ASP A 121 15.82 7.87 -12.21
N LYS A 122 15.27 7.77 -13.43
CA LYS A 122 14.54 8.88 -14.06
C LYS A 122 13.23 9.19 -13.34
N LEU A 123 12.52 8.19 -12.83
CA LEU A 123 11.32 8.44 -12.02
C LEU A 123 11.67 9.20 -10.74
N ARG A 124 12.77 8.81 -10.08
CA ARG A 124 13.26 9.49 -8.88
C ARG A 124 13.72 10.92 -9.17
N GLU A 125 14.41 11.14 -10.28
CA GLU A 125 14.87 12.48 -10.72
C GLU A 125 13.71 13.41 -11.06
N GLN A 126 12.68 12.91 -11.74
CA GLN A 126 11.50 13.69 -12.11
C GLN A 126 10.50 13.83 -10.96
N GLY A 127 10.60 12.98 -9.92
CA GLY A 127 9.65 12.98 -8.81
C GLY A 127 8.24 12.59 -9.24
N LEU A 128 8.11 11.67 -10.20
CA LEU A 128 6.81 11.27 -10.76
C LEU A 128 6.45 9.83 -10.34
N PRO A 129 5.22 9.60 -9.85
CA PRO A 129 4.70 8.26 -9.67
C PRO A 129 4.43 7.62 -11.05
N ALA A 130 4.58 6.30 -11.14
CA ALA A 130 4.40 5.58 -12.39
C ALA A 130 3.66 4.27 -12.19
N ILE A 131 2.87 3.87 -13.19
CA ILE A 131 2.38 2.49 -13.29
C ILE A 131 3.43 1.67 -14.03
N VAL A 132 3.76 0.51 -13.49
CA VAL A 132 4.67 -0.45 -14.13
C VAL A 132 4.01 -1.82 -14.21
N LEU A 133 4.43 -2.60 -15.18
CA LEU A 133 4.07 -4.01 -15.30
C LEU A 133 5.19 -4.88 -14.72
N ILE A 134 4.93 -5.55 -13.60
CA ILE A 134 5.86 -6.50 -12.99
C ILE A 134 5.44 -7.94 -13.29
N ASN A 135 6.41 -8.85 -13.28
CA ASN A 135 6.18 -10.28 -13.32
C ASN A 135 6.59 -10.90 -11.97
N GLU A 136 5.60 -11.33 -11.20
CA GLU A 136 5.83 -12.10 -9.98
C GLU A 136 5.43 -13.56 -10.20
N ARG A 137 6.44 -14.44 -10.27
CA ARG A 137 6.27 -15.91 -10.39
C ARG A 137 5.42 -16.35 -11.60
N GLY A 138 5.54 -15.65 -12.73
CA GLY A 138 4.79 -15.96 -13.95
C GLY A 138 3.45 -15.22 -14.06
N TYR A 139 3.08 -14.44 -13.05
CA TYR A 139 1.89 -13.60 -13.07
C TYR A 139 2.25 -12.15 -13.40
N HIS A 140 1.65 -11.62 -14.46
CA HIS A 140 1.80 -10.23 -14.88
C HIS A 140 0.78 -9.36 -14.18
N HIS A 141 1.26 -8.31 -13.49
CA HIS A 141 0.39 -7.46 -12.70
C HIS A 141 0.86 -6.00 -12.70
N PHE A 142 -0.10 -5.07 -12.69
CA PHE A 142 0.16 -3.64 -12.65
C PHE A 142 0.32 -3.13 -11.23
N VAL A 143 1.43 -2.46 -10.96
CA VAL A 143 1.67 -1.83 -9.67
C VAL A 143 2.03 -0.36 -9.84
N VAL A 144 1.77 0.43 -8.80
CA VAL A 144 2.11 1.86 -8.78
C VAL A 144 3.42 2.04 -8.02
N VAL A 145 4.45 2.56 -8.67
CA VAL A 145 5.67 3.05 -8.01
C VAL A 145 5.36 4.41 -7.42
N LYS A 146 5.38 4.48 -6.08
CA LYS A 146 5.04 5.70 -5.31
C LYS A 146 6.27 6.44 -4.81
N GLY A 147 7.39 5.75 -4.71
CA GLY A 147 8.59 6.30 -4.09
C GLY A 147 9.80 5.40 -4.23
N MET A 148 10.96 5.99 -4.05
CA MET A 148 12.26 5.33 -3.98
C MET A 148 13.11 6.03 -2.93
N GLN A 149 13.59 5.28 -1.94
CA GLN A 149 14.41 5.81 -0.84
C GLN A 149 15.35 4.72 -0.30
N TYR A 150 16.61 5.08 -0.02
CA TYR A 150 17.61 4.19 0.58
C TYR A 150 17.75 2.81 -0.10
N GLY A 151 17.76 2.77 -1.44
CA GLY A 151 17.85 1.53 -2.20
C GLY A 151 16.58 0.66 -2.19
N ARG A 152 15.47 1.18 -1.64
CA ARG A 152 14.16 0.52 -1.64
C ARG A 152 13.21 1.23 -2.58
N VAL A 153 12.37 0.44 -3.24
CA VAL A 153 11.26 0.91 -4.08
C VAL A 153 9.97 0.70 -3.30
N LEU A 154 9.17 1.75 -3.17
CA LEU A 154 7.86 1.73 -2.55
C LEU A 154 6.79 1.51 -3.62
N VAL A 155 6.04 0.43 -3.46
CA VAL A 155 5.08 -0.07 -4.44
C VAL A 155 3.69 -0.09 -3.81
N GLY A 156 2.73 0.57 -4.45
CA GLY A 156 1.31 0.39 -4.22
C GLY A 156 0.79 -0.71 -5.13
N ASP A 157 0.72 -1.92 -4.58
CA ASP A 157 0.22 -3.10 -5.27
C ASP A 157 -1.29 -3.28 -4.95
N PRO A 158 -2.19 -3.23 -5.94
CA PRO A 158 -3.62 -3.47 -5.73
C PRO A 158 -3.97 -4.83 -5.11
N ALA A 159 -3.16 -5.86 -5.28
CA ALA A 159 -3.40 -7.20 -4.75
C ALA A 159 -2.89 -7.34 -3.30
N THR A 160 -1.68 -6.85 -3.00
CA THR A 160 -1.04 -7.05 -1.69
C THR A 160 -0.98 -5.80 -0.81
N GLY A 161 -1.41 -4.65 -1.34
CA GLY A 161 -1.33 -3.35 -0.69
C GLY A 161 0.06 -2.72 -0.77
N THR A 162 0.20 -1.57 -0.15
CA THR A 162 1.45 -0.80 -0.14
C THR A 162 2.55 -1.55 0.60
N HIS A 163 3.67 -1.77 -0.06
CA HIS A 163 4.85 -2.41 0.52
C HIS A 163 6.13 -1.93 -0.16
N SER A 164 7.26 -2.12 0.51
CA SER A 164 8.57 -1.80 -0.06
C SER A 164 9.36 -3.07 -0.39
N MET A 165 10.23 -3.00 -1.39
CA MET A 165 11.20 -4.04 -1.69
C MET A 165 12.56 -3.44 -2.06
N SER A 166 13.62 -4.25 -2.08
CA SER A 166 14.92 -3.78 -2.56
C SER A 166 14.84 -3.47 -4.06
N ARG A 167 15.66 -2.53 -4.51
CA ARG A 167 15.75 -2.16 -5.94
C ARG A 167 16.08 -3.36 -6.81
N GLU A 168 17.01 -4.20 -6.38
CA GLU A 168 17.47 -5.38 -7.12
C GLU A 168 16.33 -6.39 -7.31
N ARG A 169 15.53 -6.61 -6.25
CA ARG A 169 14.35 -7.48 -6.34
C ARG A 169 13.31 -6.90 -7.29
N PHE A 170 13.09 -5.59 -7.23
CA PHE A 170 12.13 -4.93 -8.12
C PHE A 170 12.57 -5.04 -9.59
N GLU A 171 13.82 -4.70 -9.91
CA GLU A 171 14.38 -4.79 -11.26
C GLU A 171 14.36 -6.24 -11.78
N ALA A 172 14.56 -7.23 -10.91
CA ALA A 172 14.45 -8.64 -11.29
C ALA A 172 13.03 -9.02 -11.76
N MET A 173 11.98 -8.42 -11.18
CA MET A 173 10.58 -8.67 -11.55
C MET A 173 10.09 -7.76 -12.69
N TRP A 174 10.67 -6.57 -12.82
CA TRP A 174 10.31 -5.58 -13.82
C TRP A 174 11.03 -5.83 -15.15
N LYS A 175 10.60 -6.85 -15.89
CA LYS A 175 11.24 -7.27 -17.14
C LYS A 175 11.03 -6.32 -18.32
N SER A 176 9.93 -5.57 -18.32
CA SER A 176 9.55 -4.72 -19.46
C SER A 176 10.33 -3.42 -19.55
N HIS A 177 10.95 -2.96 -18.46
CA HIS A 177 11.58 -1.63 -18.33
C HIS A 177 10.66 -0.45 -18.71
N LEU A 178 9.36 -0.73 -18.84
CA LEU A 178 8.36 0.25 -19.25
C LEU A 178 7.77 0.93 -18.01
N VAL A 179 7.91 2.24 -17.97
CA VAL A 179 7.25 3.13 -17.01
C VAL A 179 6.10 3.86 -17.68
N PHE A 180 4.92 3.83 -17.08
CA PHE A 180 3.75 4.54 -17.59
C PHE A 180 3.47 5.74 -16.68
N VAL A 181 3.59 6.96 -17.22
CA VAL A 181 3.64 8.21 -16.44
C VAL A 181 2.68 9.23 -17.02
N ILE A 182 1.99 9.96 -16.14
CA ILE A 182 1.19 11.15 -16.52
C ILE A 182 2.14 12.35 -16.55
N HIS A 183 2.22 13.04 -17.70
CA HIS A 183 3.25 14.07 -17.93
C HIS A 183 2.72 15.50 -18.07
N ASN A 184 1.41 15.72 -18.18
CA ASN A 184 0.83 17.06 -18.28
C ASN A 184 0.52 17.70 -16.91
N GLU A 185 0.31 16.89 -15.87
CA GLU A 185 -0.10 17.33 -14.52
C GLU A 185 1.00 17.07 -13.47
N ARG A 186 2.24 17.42 -13.82
CA ARG A 186 3.43 17.10 -12.99
C ARG A 186 3.41 17.81 -11.64
N ASP A 187 2.88 19.02 -11.56
CA ASP A 187 2.85 19.82 -10.33
C ASP A 187 1.92 19.23 -9.26
N LYS A 188 0.92 18.43 -9.67
CA LYS A 188 0.02 17.72 -8.77
C LYS A 188 0.59 16.39 -8.29
N ALA A 189 1.62 15.87 -8.95
CA ALA A 189 2.12 14.54 -8.71
C ALA A 189 2.81 14.44 -7.36
N ILE A 190 2.32 13.54 -6.50
CA ILE A 190 2.92 13.23 -5.22
C ILE A 190 3.81 11.99 -5.39
N PHE A 191 5.10 12.17 -5.12
CA PHE A 191 6.10 11.11 -5.10
C PHE A 191 6.89 11.15 -3.79
N ASN A 192 7.25 9.99 -3.26
CA ASN A 192 8.02 9.87 -2.02
C ASN A 192 7.35 10.51 -0.78
N SER A 193 6.02 10.46 -0.70
CA SER A 193 5.30 10.99 0.47
C SER A 193 5.63 10.23 1.76
N PRO A 194 5.94 10.92 2.87
CA PRO A 194 6.11 10.26 4.17
C PRO A 194 4.90 9.42 4.59
N ARG A 195 3.69 9.80 4.15
CA ARG A 195 2.46 9.04 4.46
C ARG A 195 2.46 7.67 3.79
N ASP A 196 3.00 7.55 2.58
CA ASP A 196 3.10 6.26 1.90
C ASP A 196 4.14 5.35 2.58
N TRP A 197 5.25 5.94 3.06
CA TRP A 197 6.30 5.21 3.77
C TRP A 197 5.86 4.69 5.14
N GLN A 198 4.80 5.24 5.75
CA GLN A 198 4.23 4.69 6.99
C GLN A 198 3.69 3.27 6.83
N ALA A 199 3.28 2.87 5.63
CA ALA A 199 2.85 1.50 5.35
C ALA A 199 4.03 0.52 5.24
N ALA A 200 5.26 1.02 5.07
CA ALA A 200 6.48 0.24 4.91
C ALA A 200 7.67 0.85 5.67
N PRO A 201 7.58 0.98 7.01
CA PRO A 201 8.64 1.60 7.80
C PRO A 201 9.96 0.84 7.64
N SER A 202 11.08 1.57 7.74
CA SER A 202 12.39 0.94 7.90
C SER A 202 12.47 0.30 9.29
N ALA A 203 13.16 -0.83 9.38
CA ALA A 203 13.51 -1.39 10.69
C ALA A 203 14.33 -0.34 11.47
N PRO A 204 13.98 -0.05 12.73
CA PRO A 204 14.69 0.93 13.55
C PRO A 204 16.01 0.33 14.07
N LEU A 205 16.88 -0.12 13.17
CA LEU A 205 18.16 -0.75 13.51
C LEU A 205 19.07 0.19 14.32
N ALA A 206 18.90 1.51 14.15
CA ALA A 206 19.60 2.52 14.93
C ALA A 206 19.10 2.64 16.39
N GLU A 207 17.84 2.31 16.66
CA GLU A 207 17.27 2.35 18.02
C GLU A 207 17.57 1.07 18.80
N GLY A 208 17.72 -0.07 18.11
CA GLY A 208 18.01 -1.37 18.72
C GLY A 208 19.43 -1.51 19.28
N ILE A 209 20.38 -0.67 18.84
CA ILE A 209 21.73 -0.63 19.39
C ILE A 209 21.82 0.55 20.35
N GLN A 210 21.41 0.35 21.60
CA GLN A 210 21.76 1.27 22.67
C GLN A 210 23.29 1.32 22.75
N ARG A 211 23.89 2.44 22.31
CA ARG A 211 25.32 2.71 22.41
C ARG A 211 25.73 3.12 23.82
N ASN A 212 24.75 3.38 24.69
CA ASN A 212 24.92 3.26 26.12
C ASN A 212 25.26 1.80 26.34
N GLY A 213 26.53 1.45 26.64
CA GLY A 213 26.98 0.07 26.82
C GLY A 213 26.15 -0.68 27.87
N LEU A 214 26.62 -1.83 28.36
CA LEU A 214 25.84 -2.72 29.25
C LEU A 214 25.29 -2.08 30.55
N ALA A 215 25.58 -0.81 30.86
CA ALA A 215 25.14 -0.05 32.02
C ALA A 215 23.64 -0.15 32.41
N PRO A 216 22.64 -0.23 31.50
CA PRO A 216 21.24 -0.41 31.90
C PRO A 216 20.87 -1.88 32.17
N ILE A 217 21.75 -2.84 31.88
CA ILE A 217 21.52 -4.28 32.02
C ILE A 217 22.44 -4.90 33.08
N VAL A 218 23.58 -4.28 33.36
CA VAL A 218 24.51 -4.70 34.41
C VAL A 218 24.33 -3.84 35.65
N MET A 219 24.30 -4.49 36.81
CA MET A 219 24.40 -3.76 38.07
C MET A 219 25.86 -3.32 38.25
N PRO A 220 26.17 -2.01 38.34
CA PRO A 220 27.53 -1.57 38.61
C PRO A 220 27.97 -2.10 39.97
N LYS A 221 29.18 -2.66 40.04
CA LYS A 221 29.76 -3.23 41.28
C LYS A 221 29.92 -2.18 42.40
N ARG A 222 29.90 -0.89 42.05
CA ARG A 222 30.05 0.24 42.98
C ARG A 222 28.79 1.12 42.92
N GLY A 223 28.31 1.50 44.10
CA GLY A 223 27.13 2.36 44.23
C GLY A 223 27.47 3.84 43.98
N PRO A 224 26.46 4.71 43.88
CA PRO A 224 26.70 6.16 43.75
C PRO A 224 27.43 6.65 45.01
N GLY A 225 28.71 7.03 44.87
CA GLY A 225 29.53 7.57 45.97
C GLY A 225 30.80 6.77 46.34
N ASP A 226 31.02 5.60 45.74
CA ASP A 226 32.26 4.83 45.96
C ASP A 226 33.39 5.29 45.03
N ILE A 227 34.40 5.98 45.58
CA ILE A 227 35.70 6.22 44.92
C ILE A 227 36.61 4.98 44.94
#